data_AF-A0A383C7G4-F1
#
_entry.id   AF-A0A383C7G4-F1
#
_cell.length_a   1.000
_cell.length_b   1.000
_cell.length_c   1.000
_cell.angle_alpha   90.00
_cell.angle_beta   90.00
_cell.angle_gamma   90.00
#
_symmetry.space_group_name_H-M   'P 1'
#
loop_
_entity.id
_entity.type
_entity.pdbx_description
1 polymer ?
#
loop_
_entity_poly.entity_id
_entity_poly.type
_entity_poly.pdbx_seq_one_letter_code
_entity_poly.pdbx_strand_id
1 'polypeptide(L)'
;MAAKITMGADGTLQVPENPVIPFIEGDGTGIDIWPAARHVLDAAAAKYSHTVEWKEVLAGEKAYNETGDWLPQETVETFTDYLIGIKGPLTTPIGGGFRSLNVALRQILDLYVCLRPVRWFQGVPSPVKQPELVDMVIFRENTEDIYAGLEVEAMTPEALKLRELLEDAFGWQIREDSGIGIKPISKT
;
A
#
# COMPACT_ATOMS: atom_id res chain seq x y z
N MET A 1 23.38 -5.50 19.04
CA MET A 1 23.45 -5.74 17.58
C MET A 1 22.05 -5.50 17.02
N ALA A 2 21.93 -5.04 15.77
CA ALA A 2 20.61 -4.88 15.16
C ALA A 2 19.91 -6.24 15.01
N ALA A 3 18.59 -6.27 15.17
CA ALA A 3 17.81 -7.51 15.11
C ALA A 3 16.46 -7.29 14.41
N LYS A 4 15.89 -8.37 13.87
CA LYS A 4 14.56 -8.33 13.26
C LYS A 4 13.48 -8.14 14.33
N ILE A 5 12.41 -7.44 13.97
CA ILE A 5 11.14 -7.52 14.71
C ILE A 5 10.55 -8.91 14.47
N THR A 6 9.99 -9.54 15.50
CA THR A 6 9.38 -10.87 15.40
C THR A 6 7.96 -10.86 15.91
N MET A 7 7.13 -11.79 15.44
CA MET A 7 5.76 -11.98 15.93
C MET A 7 5.75 -13.08 16.99
N GLY A 8 5.28 -12.76 18.19
CA GLY A 8 5.02 -13.74 19.24
C GLY A 8 3.88 -14.69 18.88
N ALA A 9 3.79 -15.82 19.56
CA ALA A 9 2.72 -16.80 19.34
C ALA A 9 1.30 -16.27 19.63
N ASP A 10 1.22 -15.16 20.39
CA ASP A 10 0.00 -14.43 20.72
C ASP A 10 -0.33 -13.29 19.74
N GLY A 11 0.48 -13.12 18.68
CA GLY A 11 0.31 -12.04 17.71
C GLY A 11 0.88 -10.68 18.17
N THR A 12 1.62 -10.63 19.28
CA THR A 12 2.30 -9.40 19.71
C THR A 12 3.64 -9.24 19.00
N LEU A 13 3.95 -8.02 18.55
CA LEU A 13 5.26 -7.72 18.00
C LEU A 13 6.30 -7.62 19.13
N GLN A 14 7.35 -8.41 19.02
CA GLN A 14 8.53 -8.34 19.86
C GLN A 14 9.56 -7.45 19.16
N VAL A 15 9.73 -6.24 19.70
CA VAL A 15 10.56 -5.18 19.10
C VAL A 15 11.85 -5.03 19.91
N PRO A 16 13.03 -5.31 19.31
CA PRO A 16 14.32 -5.08 19.98
C PRO A 16 14.63 -3.58 20.10
N GLU A 17 15.59 -3.21 20.95
CA GLU A 17 16.02 -1.80 21.13
C GLU A 17 16.69 -1.18 19.88
N ASN A 18 17.21 -2.04 18.99
CA ASN A 18 17.78 -1.65 17.70
C ASN A 18 17.18 -2.51 16.57
N PRO A 19 15.93 -2.26 16.14
CA PRO A 19 15.31 -3.05 15.09
C PRO A 19 15.89 -2.71 13.72
N VAL A 20 15.99 -3.73 12.87
CA VAL A 20 16.21 -3.53 11.43
C VAL A 20 14.88 -3.29 10.75
N ILE A 21 14.74 -2.17 10.03
CA ILE A 21 13.51 -1.81 9.32
C ILE A 21 13.83 -1.58 7.84
N PRO A 22 13.27 -2.43 6.94
CA PRO A 22 13.38 -2.20 5.52
C PRO A 22 12.68 -0.92 5.07
N PHE A 23 13.28 -0.22 4.12
CA PHE A 23 12.65 0.95 3.50
C PHE A 23 12.82 0.97 1.99
N ILE A 24 11.83 1.52 1.30
CA ILE A 24 11.93 1.95 -0.10
C ILE A 24 12.03 3.48 -0.12
N GLU A 25 13.08 4.03 -0.71
CA GLU A 25 13.23 5.49 -0.89
C GLU A 25 12.04 6.08 -1.67
N GLY A 26 11.63 5.39 -2.73
CA GLY A 26 10.51 5.75 -3.59
C GLY A 26 10.95 6.59 -4.79
N ASP A 27 9.98 7.03 -5.57
CA ASP A 27 10.18 7.77 -6.82
C ASP A 27 9.86 9.26 -6.63
N GLY A 28 10.40 10.11 -7.50
CA GLY A 28 10.15 11.56 -7.49
C GLY A 28 10.50 12.19 -6.14
N THR A 29 9.50 12.72 -5.43
CA THR A 29 9.72 13.35 -4.11
C THR A 29 10.16 12.38 -3.02
N GLY A 30 10.11 11.06 -3.24
CA GLY A 30 10.63 10.05 -2.31
C GLY A 30 12.09 10.31 -1.91
N ILE A 31 12.91 10.66 -2.89
CA ILE A 31 14.34 10.96 -2.75
C ILE A 31 14.58 12.14 -1.79
N ASP A 32 13.68 13.12 -1.78
CA ASP A 32 13.79 14.30 -0.91
C ASP A 32 13.19 14.05 0.49
N ILE A 33 12.02 13.41 0.55
CA ILE A 33 11.28 13.28 1.82
C ILE A 33 11.83 12.16 2.70
N TRP A 34 12.41 11.10 2.13
CA TRP A 34 12.92 9.98 2.91
C TRP A 34 14.11 10.38 3.83
N PRO A 35 15.16 11.06 3.34
CA PRO A 35 16.25 11.52 4.21
C PRO A 35 15.75 12.42 5.36
N ALA A 36 14.78 13.29 5.08
CA ALA A 36 14.15 14.15 6.09
C ALA A 36 13.36 13.33 7.13
N ALA A 37 12.56 12.35 6.68
CA ALA A 37 11.81 11.46 7.56
C ALA A 37 12.74 10.63 8.44
N ARG A 38 13.78 10.02 7.86
CA ARG A 38 14.81 9.27 8.58
C ARG A 38 15.46 10.12 9.68
N HIS A 39 15.86 11.35 9.36
CA HIS A 39 16.48 12.24 10.33
C HIS A 39 15.60 12.49 11.57
N VAL A 40 14.30 12.73 11.34
CA VAL A 40 13.34 12.93 12.44
C VAL A 40 13.12 11.65 13.23
N LEU A 41 13.00 10.50 12.56
CA LEU A 41 12.80 9.20 13.20
C LEU A 41 14.01 8.79 14.05
N ASP A 42 15.23 8.97 13.53
CA ASP A 42 16.48 8.69 14.24
C ASP A 42 16.60 9.56 15.51
N ALA A 43 16.29 10.86 15.40
CA ALA A 43 16.31 11.77 16.54
C ALA A 43 15.24 11.42 17.59
N ALA A 44 14.05 11.00 17.15
CA ALA A 44 12.97 10.57 18.04
C ALA A 44 13.35 9.27 18.78
N ALA A 45 13.93 8.29 18.09
CA ALA A 45 14.40 7.04 18.69
C ALA A 45 15.52 7.30 19.71
N ALA A 46 16.50 8.13 19.35
CA ALA A 46 17.63 8.46 20.22
C ALA A 46 17.20 9.12 21.54
N LYS A 47 16.12 9.92 21.53
CA LYS A 47 15.54 10.52 22.74
C LYS A 47 15.10 9.49 23.77
N TYR A 48 14.73 8.29 23.34
CA TYR A 48 14.34 7.16 24.19
C TYR A 48 15.44 6.10 24.30
N SER A 49 16.69 6.44 23.97
CA SER A 49 17.83 5.50 23.99
C SER A 49 17.64 4.29 23.08
N HIS A 50 16.91 4.46 21.97
CA HIS A 50 16.76 3.47 20.90
C HIS A 50 17.47 3.94 19.63
N THR A 51 17.75 3.01 18.73
CA THR A 51 18.26 3.28 17.38
C THR A 51 17.47 2.46 16.37
N VAL A 52 17.53 2.81 15.08
CA VAL A 52 16.94 2.00 14.01
C VAL A 52 18.01 1.71 12.97
N GLU A 53 18.12 0.45 12.58
CA GLU A 53 18.99 0.04 11.47
C GLU A 53 18.16 0.01 10.18
N TRP A 54 18.39 0.97 9.29
CA TRP A 54 17.64 1.08 8.05
C TRP A 54 18.21 0.17 6.97
N LYS A 55 17.38 -0.73 6.43
CA LYS A 55 17.75 -1.63 5.32
C LYS A 55 17.08 -1.15 4.04
N GLU A 56 17.84 -0.62 3.09
CA GLU A 56 17.24 -0.25 1.80
C GLU A 56 16.80 -1.49 1.02
N VAL A 57 15.63 -1.41 0.38
CA VAL A 57 15.13 -2.37 -0.62
C VAL A 57 14.59 -1.61 -1.83
N LEU A 58 14.67 -2.23 -3.02
CA LEU A 58 14.37 -1.57 -4.28
C LEU A 58 12.90 -1.76 -4.68
N ALA A 59 12.23 -0.67 -5.07
CA ALA A 59 11.00 -0.72 -5.85
C ALA A 59 10.87 0.58 -6.65
N GLY A 60 10.05 0.57 -7.72
CA GLY A 60 9.82 1.74 -8.56
C GLY A 60 10.88 1.93 -9.64
N GLU A 61 11.08 3.17 -10.03
CA GLU A 61 11.97 3.55 -11.13
C GLU A 61 13.43 3.16 -10.83
N LYS A 62 13.87 3.34 -9.59
CA LYS A 62 15.20 2.90 -9.14
C LYS A 62 15.41 1.39 -9.35
N ALA A 63 14.43 0.58 -8.95
CA ALA A 63 14.50 -0.87 -9.13
C ALA A 63 14.54 -1.26 -10.60
N TYR A 64 13.69 -0.64 -11.43
CA TYR A 64 13.62 -0.94 -12.85
C TYR A 64 14.92 -0.59 -13.57
N ASN A 65 15.52 0.56 -13.25
CA ASN A 65 16.78 0.99 -13.85
C ASN A 65 17.96 0.08 -13.46
N GLU A 66 17.96 -0.46 -12.24
CA GLU A 66 19.05 -1.31 -11.75
C GLU A 66 18.89 -2.79 -12.12
N THR A 67 17.65 -3.29 -12.18
CA THR A 67 17.36 -4.73 -12.28
C THR A 67 16.51 -5.12 -13.48
N GLY A 68 15.85 -4.16 -14.14
CA GLY A 68 14.83 -4.40 -15.16
C GLY A 68 13.45 -4.77 -14.59
N ASP A 69 13.29 -4.83 -13.27
CA ASP A 69 12.04 -5.14 -12.58
C ASP A 69 11.58 -3.97 -11.69
N TRP A 70 10.30 -3.62 -11.75
CA TRP A 70 9.69 -2.57 -10.95
C TRP A 70 9.47 -2.98 -9.49
N LEU A 71 9.32 -4.28 -9.22
CA LEU A 71 9.16 -4.81 -7.88
C LEU A 71 9.90 -6.15 -7.77
N PRO A 72 11.22 -6.11 -7.53
CA PRO A 72 12.02 -7.32 -7.33
C PRO A 72 11.45 -8.20 -6.21
N GLN A 73 11.46 -9.52 -6.45
CA GLN A 73 10.99 -10.51 -5.48
C GLN A 73 11.70 -10.41 -4.12
N GLU A 74 13.00 -10.08 -4.11
CA GLU A 74 13.79 -9.89 -2.89
C GLU A 74 13.20 -8.80 -1.97
N THR A 75 12.60 -7.75 -2.54
CA THR A 75 11.93 -6.69 -1.77
C THR A 75 10.71 -7.22 -1.05
N VAL A 76 9.90 -8.04 -1.72
CA VAL A 76 8.71 -8.68 -1.14
C VAL A 76 9.11 -9.66 -0.04
N GLU A 77 10.11 -10.49 -0.30
CA GLU A 77 10.64 -11.45 0.68
C GLU A 77 11.18 -10.73 1.90
N THR A 78 11.93 -9.64 1.70
CA THR A 78 12.44 -8.82 2.79
C THR A 78 11.31 -8.19 3.62
N PHE A 79 10.24 -7.66 3.01
CA PHE A 79 9.13 -7.14 3.81
C PHE A 79 8.38 -8.23 4.58
N THR A 80 8.20 -9.41 3.96
CA THR A 80 7.61 -10.58 4.63
C THR A 80 8.43 -10.98 5.86
N ASP A 81 9.75 -11.00 5.72
CA ASP A 81 10.70 -11.44 6.75
C ASP A 81 10.84 -10.47 7.93
N TYR A 82 10.67 -9.17 7.70
CA TYR A 82 10.94 -8.12 8.69
C TYR A 82 9.67 -7.51 9.29
N LEU A 83 8.48 -7.87 8.78
CA LEU A 83 7.13 -7.51 9.26
C LEU A 83 6.75 -6.02 9.16
N ILE A 84 7.70 -5.11 9.34
CA ILE A 84 7.52 -3.66 9.31
C ILE A 84 8.38 -3.08 8.21
N GLY A 85 7.77 -2.26 7.35
CA GLY A 85 8.44 -1.58 6.26
C GLY A 85 7.99 -0.14 6.11
N ILE A 86 8.88 0.73 5.63
CA ILE A 86 8.55 2.11 5.26
C ILE A 86 8.74 2.30 3.76
N LYS A 87 7.90 3.11 3.11
CA LYS A 87 8.13 3.45 1.71
C LYS A 87 7.78 4.89 1.39
N GLY A 88 8.61 5.53 0.57
CA GLY A 88 8.24 6.75 -0.17
C GLY A 88 7.18 6.47 -1.24
N PRO A 89 6.68 7.51 -1.93
CA PRO A 89 5.75 7.35 -3.06
C PRO A 89 6.36 6.50 -4.18
N LEU A 90 5.53 5.80 -4.96
CA LEU A 90 5.98 5.00 -6.10
C LEU A 90 5.18 5.40 -7.34
N THR A 91 5.88 5.66 -8.43
CA THR A 91 5.32 5.92 -9.75
C THR A 91 4.77 4.60 -10.30
N THR A 92 3.55 4.64 -10.83
CA THR A 92 3.01 3.48 -11.56
C THR A 92 3.28 3.68 -13.05
N PRO A 93 4.05 2.78 -13.70
CA PRO A 93 4.35 2.92 -15.12
C PRO A 93 3.06 2.84 -15.95
N ILE A 94 2.96 3.67 -16.99
CA ILE A 94 1.84 3.66 -17.92
C ILE A 94 2.01 2.48 -18.89
N GLY A 95 1.05 1.56 -18.94
CA GLY A 95 1.01 0.49 -19.96
C GLY A 95 1.80 -0.78 -19.64
N GLY A 96 2.34 -0.93 -18.43
CA GLY A 96 2.91 -2.20 -17.94
C GLY A 96 1.85 -3.02 -17.18
N GLY A 97 1.92 -4.36 -17.24
CA GLY A 97 0.89 -5.30 -16.71
C GLY A 97 0.55 -5.24 -15.22
N PHE A 98 1.05 -4.24 -14.48
CA PHE A 98 0.62 -3.93 -13.10
C PHE A 98 -0.17 -2.63 -13.07
N ARG A 99 -1.43 -2.72 -12.63
CA ARG A 99 -2.33 -1.57 -12.49
C ARG A 99 -1.81 -0.53 -11.48
N SER A 100 -1.07 -0.98 -10.46
CA SER A 100 -0.34 -0.16 -9.48
C SER A 100 0.62 -1.00 -8.63
N LEU A 101 1.87 -0.55 -8.47
CA LEU A 101 2.84 -1.19 -7.55
C LEU A 101 2.36 -1.23 -6.10
N ASN A 102 1.65 -0.18 -5.66
CA ASN A 102 1.08 -0.14 -4.32
C ASN A 102 -0.08 -1.13 -4.15
N VAL A 103 -0.85 -1.40 -5.21
CA VAL A 103 -1.88 -2.45 -5.19
C VAL A 103 -1.21 -3.82 -5.11
N ALA A 104 -0.22 -4.07 -5.97
CA ALA A 104 0.52 -5.33 -5.99
C ALA A 104 1.14 -5.65 -4.63
N LEU A 105 1.91 -4.73 -4.03
CA LEU A 105 2.51 -4.91 -2.71
C LEU A 105 1.48 -5.28 -1.63
N ARG A 106 0.32 -4.61 -1.62
CA ARG A 106 -0.74 -4.88 -0.63
C ARG A 106 -1.38 -6.24 -0.80
N GLN A 107 -1.60 -6.67 -2.04
CA GLN A 107 -2.19 -7.98 -2.33
C GLN A 107 -1.21 -9.10 -2.02
N ILE A 108 0.07 -8.94 -2.41
CA ILE A 108 1.10 -9.96 -2.19
C ILE A 108 1.43 -10.14 -0.70
N LEU A 109 1.47 -9.04 0.07
CA LEU A 109 1.77 -9.05 1.50
C LEU A 109 0.52 -9.16 2.39
N ASP A 110 -0.66 -9.34 1.80
CA ASP A 110 -1.96 -9.42 2.50
C ASP A 110 -2.18 -8.27 3.50
N LEU A 111 -1.92 -7.04 3.07
CA LEU A 111 -2.09 -5.83 3.88
C LEU A 111 -3.54 -5.32 3.81
N TYR A 112 -4.46 -6.10 4.40
CA TYR A 112 -5.91 -5.93 4.30
C TYR A 112 -6.47 -4.67 4.98
N VAL A 113 -5.74 -4.03 5.90
CA VAL A 113 -6.15 -2.76 6.53
C VAL A 113 -5.39 -1.57 5.96
N CYS A 114 -6.11 -0.57 5.45
CA CYS A 114 -5.61 0.78 5.26
C CYS A 114 -5.98 1.62 6.49
N LEU A 115 -5.03 1.85 7.38
CA LEU A 115 -5.19 2.69 8.56
C LEU A 115 -4.76 4.13 8.25
N ARG A 116 -5.64 5.10 8.47
CA ARG A 116 -5.37 6.53 8.24
C ARG A 116 -5.72 7.38 9.46
N PRO A 117 -4.73 7.77 10.27
CA PRO A 117 -4.93 8.78 11.31
C PRO A 117 -5.14 10.14 10.64
N VAL A 118 -6.20 10.85 11.02
CA VAL A 118 -6.52 12.19 10.54
C VAL A 118 -6.65 13.10 11.75
N ARG A 119 -5.68 14.00 11.89
CA ARG A 119 -5.67 15.04 12.93
C ARG A 119 -5.22 16.37 12.36
N TRP A 120 -5.70 17.45 12.95
CA TRP A 120 -5.20 18.78 12.61
C TRP A 120 -3.95 19.15 13.41
N PHE A 121 -3.05 19.90 12.80
CA PHE A 121 -1.86 20.44 13.44
C PHE A 121 -1.96 21.96 13.53
N GLN A 122 -1.64 22.52 14.68
CA GLN A 122 -1.68 23.96 14.91
C GLN A 122 -0.84 24.71 13.86
N GLY A 123 -1.44 25.72 13.24
CA GLY A 123 -0.81 26.53 12.20
C GLY A 123 -1.04 26.05 10.77
N VAL A 124 -1.59 24.85 10.56
CA VAL A 124 -1.98 24.37 9.23
C VAL A 124 -3.30 25.03 8.81
N PRO A 125 -3.37 25.71 7.65
CA PRO A 125 -4.61 26.33 7.19
C PRO A 125 -5.70 25.27 6.98
N SER A 126 -6.95 25.62 7.30
CA SER A 126 -8.08 24.70 7.19
C SER A 126 -9.32 25.39 6.63
N PRO A 127 -10.11 24.72 5.78
CA PRO A 127 -11.37 25.25 5.26
C PRO A 127 -12.53 25.15 6.25
N VAL A 128 -12.42 24.37 7.33
CA VAL A 128 -13.47 24.18 8.33
C VAL A 128 -13.30 25.12 9.53
N LYS A 129 -14.40 25.43 10.22
CA LYS A 129 -14.40 26.40 11.33
C LYS A 129 -13.67 25.92 12.59
N GLN A 130 -13.71 24.62 12.87
CA GLN A 130 -13.17 24.00 14.10
C GLN A 130 -12.32 22.78 13.75
N PRO A 131 -11.18 22.96 13.04
CA PRO A 131 -10.32 21.84 12.64
C PRO A 131 -9.66 21.12 13.82
N GLU A 132 -9.48 21.78 14.95
CA GLU A 132 -8.92 21.23 16.18
C GLU A 132 -9.76 20.09 16.79
N LEU A 133 -11.04 19.98 16.42
CA LEU A 133 -11.90 18.87 16.83
C LEU A 133 -11.72 17.61 15.97
N VAL A 134 -10.92 17.67 14.91
CA VAL A 134 -10.61 16.52 14.06
C VAL A 134 -9.50 15.71 14.73
N ASP A 135 -9.90 14.59 15.33
CA ASP A 135 -9.01 13.54 15.82
C ASP A 135 -9.69 12.19 15.62
N MET A 136 -9.37 11.51 14.52
CA MET A 136 -10.00 10.25 14.14
C MET A 136 -9.03 9.32 13.45
N VAL A 137 -9.34 8.02 13.49
CA VAL A 137 -8.61 6.99 12.74
C VAL A 137 -9.59 6.28 11.82
N ILE A 138 -9.30 6.27 10.52
CA ILE A 138 -10.09 5.54 9.53
C ILE A 138 -9.47 4.16 9.34
N PHE A 139 -10.27 3.13 9.59
CA PHE A 139 -9.98 1.75 9.22
C PHE A 139 -10.74 1.46 7.93
N ARG A 140 -10.00 1.18 6.86
CA ARG A 140 -10.57 0.85 5.55
C ARG A 140 -10.09 -0.54 5.13
N GLU A 141 -11.03 -1.41 4.77
CA GLU A 141 -10.75 -2.66 4.05
C GLU A 141 -10.09 -2.34 2.70
N ASN A 142 -9.01 -3.06 2.38
CA ASN A 142 -8.02 -2.61 1.41
C ASN A 142 -7.61 -3.67 0.37
N THR A 143 -8.29 -4.82 0.36
CA THR A 143 -8.04 -5.98 -0.49
C THR A 143 -9.16 -6.26 -1.48
N GLU A 144 -10.42 -5.90 -1.19
CA GLU A 144 -11.58 -6.19 -2.05
C GLU A 144 -12.24 -4.92 -2.63
N ASP A 145 -13.58 -4.93 -2.73
CA ASP A 145 -14.39 -3.91 -3.39
C ASP A 145 -14.02 -3.78 -4.88
N ILE A 146 -14.46 -2.71 -5.54
CA ILE A 146 -14.09 -2.35 -6.91
C ILE A 146 -12.56 -2.20 -7.09
N TYR A 147 -11.80 -2.06 -5.99
CA TYR A 147 -10.34 -1.95 -6.02
C TYR A 147 -9.65 -3.29 -6.32
N ALA A 148 -10.35 -4.42 -6.22
CA ALA A 148 -9.89 -5.71 -6.73
C ALA A 148 -9.67 -5.68 -8.26
N GLY A 149 -10.29 -4.72 -8.96
CA GLY A 149 -10.05 -4.48 -10.38
C GLY A 149 -10.59 -5.58 -11.30
N LEU A 150 -11.59 -6.33 -10.84
CA LEU A 150 -12.28 -7.35 -11.61
C LEU A 150 -13.28 -6.69 -12.57
N GLU A 151 -12.80 -6.30 -13.75
CA GLU A 151 -13.59 -5.56 -14.71
C GLU A 151 -13.26 -5.94 -16.15
N VAL A 152 -14.22 -5.70 -17.04
CA VAL A 152 -14.12 -5.91 -18.48
C VAL A 152 -14.55 -4.63 -19.20
N GLU A 153 -13.74 -4.21 -20.16
CA GLU A 153 -13.95 -2.98 -20.93
C GLU A 153 -15.22 -3.09 -21.78
N ALA A 154 -15.94 -1.98 -21.95
CA ALA A 154 -17.10 -1.91 -22.82
C ALA A 154 -16.76 -2.37 -24.25
N MET A 155 -17.75 -2.92 -24.96
CA MET A 155 -17.59 -3.32 -26.37
C MET A 155 -16.50 -4.39 -26.62
N THR A 156 -16.09 -5.14 -25.59
CA THR A 156 -15.18 -6.28 -25.71
C THR A 156 -15.93 -7.62 -25.76
N PRO A 157 -15.33 -8.69 -26.34
CA PRO A 157 -15.90 -10.04 -26.28
C PRO A 157 -16.17 -10.53 -24.85
N GLU A 158 -15.32 -10.15 -23.90
CA GLU A 158 -15.44 -10.51 -22.49
C GLU A 158 -16.65 -9.84 -21.83
N ALA A 159 -16.89 -8.55 -22.11
CA ALA A 159 -18.07 -7.84 -21.64
C ALA A 159 -19.37 -8.41 -22.23
N LEU A 160 -19.36 -8.76 -23.53
CA LEU A 160 -20.50 -9.42 -24.17
C LEU A 160 -20.82 -10.76 -23.48
N LYS A 161 -19.80 -11.61 -23.31
CA LYS A 161 -19.95 -12.92 -22.67
C LYS A 161 -20.48 -12.81 -21.23
N LEU A 162 -19.96 -11.85 -20.46
CA LEU A 162 -20.39 -11.63 -19.09
C LEU A 162 -21.83 -11.12 -19.04
N ARG A 163 -22.21 -10.22 -19.95
CA ARG A 163 -23.58 -9.73 -20.06
C ARG A 163 -24.57 -10.85 -20.39
N GLU A 164 -24.28 -11.68 -21.38
CA GLU A 164 -25.12 -12.83 -21.76
C GLU A 164 -25.31 -13.78 -20.56
N LEU A 165 -24.23 -14.07 -19.84
CA LEU A 165 -24.30 -14.89 -18.62
C LEU A 165 -25.20 -14.27 -17.54
N LEU A 166 -25.12 -12.95 -17.33
CA LEU A 166 -25.92 -12.26 -16.32
C LEU A 166 -27.40 -12.16 -16.72
N GLU A 167 -27.69 -11.99 -18.00
CA GLU A 167 -29.05 -12.01 -18.54
C GLU A 167 -29.66 -13.42 -18.44
N ASP A 168 -28.94 -14.46 -18.87
CA ASP A 168 -29.41 -15.85 -18.83
C ASP A 168 -29.61 -16.37 -17.40
N ALA A 169 -28.67 -16.07 -16.48
CA ALA A 169 -28.71 -16.60 -15.12
C ALA A 169 -29.62 -15.80 -14.18
N PHE A 170 -29.69 -14.48 -14.34
CA PHE A 170 -30.34 -13.58 -13.37
C PHE A 170 -31.40 -12.65 -13.99
N GLY A 171 -31.55 -12.62 -15.32
CA GLY A 171 -32.46 -11.71 -16.01
C GLY A 171 -32.01 -10.24 -15.98
N TRP A 172 -30.73 -9.98 -15.73
CA TRP A 172 -30.21 -8.61 -15.60
C TRP A 172 -29.89 -8.01 -16.97
N GLN A 173 -30.69 -7.04 -17.39
CA GLN A 173 -30.47 -6.31 -18.64
C GLN A 173 -29.47 -5.17 -18.46
N ILE A 174 -28.26 -5.37 -18.96
CA ILE A 174 -27.17 -4.38 -19.00
C ILE A 174 -27.06 -3.84 -20.43
N ARG A 175 -26.83 -2.53 -20.59
CA ARG A 175 -26.70 -1.90 -21.92
C ARG A 175 -25.46 -2.42 -22.67
N GLU A 176 -25.55 -2.50 -24.00
CA GLU A 176 -24.48 -3.01 -24.87
C GLU A 176 -23.17 -2.24 -24.76
N ASP A 177 -23.25 -0.94 -24.53
CA ASP A 177 -22.13 -0.02 -24.43
C ASP A 177 -21.57 0.10 -23.00
N SER A 178 -21.93 -0.82 -22.10
CA SER A 178 -21.47 -0.82 -20.71
C SER A 178 -20.20 -1.66 -20.53
N GLY A 179 -19.19 -1.07 -19.87
CA GLY A 179 -18.16 -1.85 -19.19
C GLY A 179 -18.75 -2.48 -17.92
N ILE A 180 -18.27 -3.66 -17.54
CA ILE A 180 -18.81 -4.39 -16.39
C ILE A 180 -17.72 -4.57 -15.35
N GLY A 181 -18.00 -4.15 -14.12
CA GLY A 181 -17.13 -4.35 -12.96
C GLY A 181 -17.82 -5.23 -11.91
N ILE A 182 -17.04 -6.06 -11.23
CA ILE A 182 -17.50 -6.92 -10.14
C ILE A 182 -17.01 -6.33 -8.81
N LYS A 183 -17.94 -6.20 -7.86
CA LYS A 183 -17.66 -5.72 -6.50
C LYS A 183 -17.84 -6.88 -5.50
N PRO A 184 -16.80 -7.71 -5.27
CA PRO A 184 -16.83 -8.68 -4.20
C PRO A 184 -16.71 -7.97 -2.84
N ILE A 185 -17.47 -8.45 -1.86
CA ILE A 185 -17.33 -8.11 -0.44
C ILE A 185 -17.56 -9.41 0.32
N SER A 186 -16.52 -9.95 0.96
CA SER A 186 -16.56 -11.22 1.65
C SER A 186 -16.70 -11.05 3.17
N LYS A 187 -17.03 -12.16 3.85
CA LYS A 187 -17.08 -12.22 5.32
C LYS A 187 -15.69 -12.46 5.93
N THR A 188 -14.79 -13.04 5.13
CA THR A 188 -13.51 -13.63 5.53
C THR A 188 -12.39 -12.63 5.40
#